data_AF-A0A2R2WZP0-F1
#
_entry.id   AF-A0A2R2WZP0-F1
#
_cell.length_a   1.000
_cell.length_b   1.000
_cell.length_c   1.000
_cell.angle_alpha   90.00
_cell.angle_beta   90.00
_cell.angle_gamma   90.00
#
_symmetry.space_group_name_H-M   'P 1'
#
loop_
_entity.id
_entity.type
_entity.pdbx_description
1 polymer ?
#
loop_
_entity_poly.entity_id
_entity_poly.type
_entity_poly.pdbx_seq_one_letter_code
_entity_poly.pdbx_strand_id
1 'polypeptide(L)'
;YDRYVAICSPLHYTTIMSPKLCVSLVVLSWVLTMLHALLHTLLMARLCFCADNKIFHFFCDISALLKLSCSDTRVNELVIFFVGGLIVVIPFLLIIMSYARIVSSILKVPS
;
A
#
# COMPACT_ATOMS: atom_id res chain seq x y z
N TYR A 1 -8.42 -2.98 -11.13
CA TYR A 1 -8.55 -4.32 -11.75
C TYR A 1 -10.01 -4.69 -11.99
N ASP A 2 -10.85 -4.69 -10.95
CA ASP A 2 -12.30 -4.97 -11.07
C ASP A 2 -13.02 -4.23 -12.22
N ARG A 3 -12.98 -2.89 -12.22
CA ARG A 3 -13.53 -2.05 -13.32
C ARG A 3 -12.97 -2.35 -14.70
N TYR A 4 -11.70 -2.76 -14.78
CA TYR A 4 -11.07 -3.11 -16.06
C TYR A 4 -11.68 -4.39 -16.63
N VAL A 5 -11.84 -5.43 -15.81
CA VAL A 5 -12.47 -6.69 -16.24
C VAL A 5 -13.94 -6.47 -16.60
N ALA A 6 -14.65 -5.64 -15.83
CA ALA A 6 -16.05 -5.32 -16.10
C ALA A 6 -16.25 -4.66 -17.47
N ILE A 7 -15.34 -3.77 -17.89
CA ILE A 7 -15.47 -3.01 -19.14
C ILE A 7 -14.86 -3.78 -20.33
N CYS A 8 -13.70 -4.40 -20.17
CA CYS A 8 -12.99 -5.07 -21.27
C CYS A 8 -13.48 -6.49 -21.53
N SER A 9 -14.21 -7.13 -20.60
CA SER A 9 -14.70 -8.51 -20.76
C SER A 9 -16.02 -8.75 -20.01
N PRO A 10 -17.09 -8.00 -20.33
CA PRO A 10 -18.34 -8.01 -19.57
C PRO A 10 -19.00 -9.40 -19.50
N LEU A 11 -18.98 -10.17 -20.60
CA LEU A 11 -19.55 -11.53 -20.65
C LEU A 11 -18.83 -12.55 -19.77
N HIS A 12 -17.55 -12.34 -19.47
CA HIS A 12 -16.75 -13.24 -18.62
C HIS A 12 -16.52 -12.65 -17.22
N TYR A 13 -17.09 -11.48 -16.92
CA TYR A 13 -16.85 -10.78 -15.66
C TYR A 13 -17.20 -11.65 -14.44
N THR A 14 -18.36 -12.30 -14.45
CA THR A 14 -18.82 -13.15 -13.33
C THR A 14 -17.98 -14.41 -13.15
N THR A 15 -17.36 -14.91 -14.22
CA THR A 15 -16.45 -16.06 -14.17
C THR A 15 -15.06 -15.65 -13.68
N ILE A 16 -14.57 -14.48 -14.11
CA ILE A 16 -13.26 -13.95 -13.72
C ILE A 16 -13.30 -13.39 -12.29
N MET A 17 -14.26 -12.53 -11.96
CA MET A 17 -14.53 -12.02 -10.61
C MET A 17 -15.48 -12.93 -9.84
N SER A 18 -15.02 -14.17 -9.61
CA SER A 18 -15.74 -15.09 -8.74
C SER A 18 -15.69 -14.64 -7.27
N PRO A 19 -16.69 -14.97 -6.44
CA PRO A 19 -16.69 -14.66 -5.01
C PRO A 19 -15.43 -15.16 -4.27
N LYS A 20 -14.90 -16.32 -4.70
CA LYS A 20 -13.66 -16.89 -4.14
C LYS A 20 -12.45 -15.99 -4.42
N LEU A 21 -12.35 -15.46 -5.64
CA LEU A 21 -11.28 -14.53 -6.00
C LEU A 21 -11.42 -13.22 -5.20
N CYS A 22 -12.62 -12.67 -5.09
CA CYS A 22 -12.87 -11.46 -4.30
C CYS A 22 -12.46 -11.64 -2.84
N VAL A 23 -12.88 -12.74 -2.20
CA VAL A 23 -12.48 -13.05 -0.82
C VAL A 23 -10.97 -13.23 -0.72
N SER A 24 -10.35 -13.93 -1.66
CA SER A 24 -8.89 -14.12 -1.69
C SER A 24 -8.14 -12.79 -1.82
N LEU A 25 -8.59 -11.89 -2.68
CA LEU A 25 -8.00 -10.56 -2.84
C LEU A 25 -8.13 -9.72 -1.56
N VAL A 26 -9.30 -9.76 -0.91
CA VAL A 26 -9.52 -9.06 0.37
C VAL A 26 -8.62 -9.62 1.45
N VAL A 27 -8.56 -10.94 1.62
CA VAL A 27 -7.68 -11.60 2.61
C VAL A 27 -6.22 -11.28 2.34
N LEU A 28 -5.77 -11.34 1.08
CA LEU A 28 -4.40 -11.00 0.72
C LEU A 28 -4.08 -9.54 1.04
N SER A 29 -4.99 -8.61 0.70
CA SER A 29 -4.81 -7.19 1.03
C SER A 29 -4.71 -6.97 2.54
N TRP A 30 -5.56 -7.65 3.32
CA TRP A 30 -5.54 -7.60 4.77
C TRP A 30 -4.21 -8.11 5.34
N VAL A 31 -3.77 -9.30 4.91
CA VAL A 31 -2.51 -9.89 5.36
C VAL A 31 -1.32 -8.98 5.01
N LEU A 32 -1.28 -8.41 3.80
CA LEU A 32 -0.23 -7.48 3.40
C LEU A 32 -0.20 -6.23 4.28
N THR A 33 -1.36 -5.63 4.56
CA THR A 33 -1.43 -4.45 5.45
C THR A 33 -1.03 -4.77 6.89
N MET A 34 -1.37 -5.96 7.39
CA MET A 34 -0.96 -6.42 8.71
C MET A 34 0.55 -6.67 8.79
N LEU A 35 1.13 -7.32 7.80
CA LEU A 35 2.58 -7.53 7.71
C LEU A 35 3.34 -6.20 7.62
N HIS A 36 2.81 -5.23 6.87
CA HIS A 36 3.36 -3.89 6.78
C HIS A 36 3.35 -3.17 8.13
N ALA A 37 2.21 -3.18 8.83
CA ALA A 37 2.09 -2.59 10.16
C ALA A 37 3.04 -3.28 11.17
N LEU A 38 3.12 -4.61 11.12
CA LEU A 38 4.00 -5.40 11.98
C LEU A 38 5.47 -5.10 11.71
N LEU A 39 5.88 -4.98 10.44
CA LEU A 39 7.23 -4.60 10.04
C LEU A 39 7.61 -3.25 10.66
N HIS A 40 6.77 -2.23 10.49
CA HIS A 40 6.99 -0.92 11.09
C HIS A 40 7.05 -0.97 12.61
N THR A 41 6.17 -1.73 13.24
CA THR A 41 6.13 -1.89 14.71
C THR A 41 7.39 -2.60 15.22
N LEU A 42 7.85 -3.66 14.56
CA LEU A 42 9.09 -4.37 14.92
C LEU A 42 10.32 -3.49 14.73
N LEU A 43 10.36 -2.73 13.64
CA LEU A 43 11.41 -1.76 13.38
C LEU A 43 11.46 -0.69 14.49
N MET A 44 10.30 -0.15 14.88
CA MET A 44 10.15 0.77 16.01
C MET A 44 10.61 0.15 17.35
N ALA A 45 10.22 -1.09 17.63
CA ALA A 45 10.55 -1.79 18.87
C ALA A 45 12.06 -2.09 19.02
N ARG A 46 12.83 -2.07 17.93
CA ARG A 46 14.29 -2.25 17.96
C ARG A 46 15.06 -0.96 18.27
N LEU A 47 14.40 0.19 18.36
CA LEU A 47 15.07 1.45 18.70
C LEU A 47 15.24 1.58 20.22
N CYS A 48 16.46 1.92 20.64
CA CYS A 48 16.75 2.36 22.00
C CYS A 48 16.59 3.89 22.08
N PHE A 49 15.72 4.34 22.96
CA PHE A 49 15.48 5.76 23.24
C PHE A 49 16.31 6.19 24.45
N CYS A 50 17.11 7.26 24.35
CA CYS A 50 17.86 7.78 25.51
C CYS A 50 17.53 9.23 25.89
N ALA A 51 16.68 9.93 25.13
CA ALA A 51 16.13 11.20 25.57
C ALA A 51 14.92 10.97 26.48
N ASP A 52 14.70 11.87 27.45
CA ASP A 52 13.46 11.90 28.25
C ASP A 52 12.24 11.68 27.35
N ASN A 53 11.39 10.71 27.69
CA ASN A 53 10.22 10.25 26.91
C ASN A 53 9.09 11.30 26.81
N LYS A 54 9.42 12.58 26.59
CA LYS A 54 8.49 13.70 26.40
C LYS A 54 8.55 14.18 24.96
N ILE A 55 7.61 13.68 24.16
CA ILE A 55 7.36 14.19 22.81
C ILE A 55 6.37 15.37 22.94
N PHE A 56 6.84 16.60 22.70
CA PHE A 56 6.00 17.82 22.66
C PHE A 56 5.31 18.01 21.30
N HIS A 57 4.88 16.91 20.66
CA HIS A 57 4.05 16.96 19.46
C HIS A 57 2.67 16.39 19.76
N PHE A 58 1.62 17.08 19.30
CA PHE A 58 0.22 16.66 19.44
C PHE A 58 -0.08 15.32 18.75
N PHE A 59 0.80 14.88 17.84
CA PHE A 59 0.73 13.61 17.13
C PHE A 59 1.99 12.77 17.35
N CYS A 60 1.79 11.46 17.57
CA CYS A 60 2.86 10.48 17.65
C CYS A 60 3.28 10.07 16.22
N ASP A 61 4.07 10.92 15.55
CA ASP A 61 4.61 10.62 14.23
C ASP A 61 5.86 9.72 14.36
N ILE A 62 5.90 8.63 13.60
CA ILE A 62 7.01 7.68 13.51
C ILE A 62 8.32 8.42 13.18
N SER A 63 8.25 9.46 12.36
CA SER A 63 9.36 10.34 11.95
C SER A 63 9.95 11.13 13.13
N ALA A 64 9.09 11.57 14.05
CA ALA A 64 9.50 12.33 15.24
C ALA A 64 10.08 11.40 16.32
N LEU A 65 9.55 10.18 16.45
CA LEU A 65 10.08 9.12 17.32
C LEU A 65 11.50 8.70 16.92
N LEU A 66 11.79 8.59 15.62
CA LEU A 66 13.12 8.23 15.11
C LEU A 66 14.20 9.23 15.55
N LYS A 67 13.90 10.53 15.52
CA LYS A 67 14.83 11.59 15.94
C LYS A 67 15.15 11.59 17.44
N LEU A 68 14.34 10.91 18.26
CA LEU A 68 14.56 10.79 19.71
C LEU A 68 15.43 9.58 20.11
N SER A 69 15.67 8.67 19.18
CA SER A 69 16.45 7.47 19.44
C SER A 69 17.96 7.73 19.33
N CYS A 70 18.75 7.01 20.13
CA CYS A 70 20.22 7.07 20.04
C CYS A 70 20.81 6.00 19.13
N SER A 71 19.98 5.07 18.66
CA SER A 71 20.38 3.99 17.75
C SER A 71 20.29 4.48 16.31
N ASP A 72 21.07 3.88 15.40
CA ASP A 72 21.04 4.26 13.99
C ASP A 72 19.64 4.04 13.38
N THR A 73 19.00 5.13 12.97
CA THR A 73 17.63 5.17 12.44
C THR A 73 17.56 5.05 10.93
N ARG A 74 18.70 5.02 10.24
CA ARG A 74 18.75 5.04 8.77
C ARG A 74 17.95 3.90 8.14
N VAL A 75 18.02 2.70 8.72
CA VAL A 75 17.27 1.54 8.22
C VAL A 75 15.76 1.75 8.34
N ASN A 76 15.30 2.36 9.44
CA ASN A 76 13.89 2.67 9.62
C ASN A 76 13.38 3.74 8.66
N GLU A 77 14.14 4.83 8.50
CA GLU A 77 13.77 5.90 7.58
C GLU A 77 13.70 5.40 6.13
N LEU A 78 14.68 4.58 5.72
CA LEU A 78 14.68 3.96 4.40
C LEU A 78 13.48 3.03 4.22
N VAL A 79 13.17 2.17 5.20
CA VAL A 79 12.01 1.27 5.12
C VAL A 79 10.69 2.05 5.04
N ILE A 80 10.52 3.11 5.84
CA ILE A 80 9.32 3.98 5.78
C ILE A 80 9.19 4.63 4.41
N PHE A 81 10.27 5.21 3.90
CA PHE A 81 10.25 5.90 2.63
C PHE A 81 9.97 4.94 1.46
N PHE A 82 10.69 3.83 1.39
CA PHE A 82 10.56 2.89 0.28
C PHE A 82 9.28 2.05 0.39
N VAL A 83 8.98 1.46 1.54
CA VAL A 83 7.81 0.57 1.67
C VAL A 83 6.52 1.39 1.66
N GLY A 84 6.48 2.52 2.38
CA GLY A 84 5.36 3.46 2.34
C GLY A 84 5.14 4.02 0.93
N GLY A 85 6.22 4.41 0.24
CA GLY A 85 6.17 4.89 -1.14
C GLY A 85 5.65 3.83 -2.12
N LEU A 86 6.17 2.60 -2.05
CA LEU A 86 5.76 1.50 -2.94
C LEU A 86 4.28 1.13 -2.76
N ILE A 87 3.78 1.14 -1.52
CA ILE A 87 2.36 0.86 -1.23
C ILE A 87 1.42 1.90 -1.86
N VAL A 88 1.87 3.14 -2.08
CA VAL A 88 1.06 4.18 -2.75
C VAL A 88 1.27 4.15 -4.27
N VAL A 89 2.52 4.08 -4.71
CA VAL A 89 2.88 4.17 -6.13
C VAL A 89 2.37 2.97 -6.93
N ILE A 90 2.47 1.75 -6.38
CA ILE A 90 2.05 0.53 -7.10
C ILE A 90 0.55 0.56 -7.41
N PRO A 91 -0.37 0.76 -6.43
CA PRO A 91 -1.79 0.90 -6.73
C PRO A 91 -2.10 2.05 -7.69
N PHE A 92 -1.42 3.19 -7.54
CA PHE A 92 -1.62 4.34 -8.40
C PHE A 92 -1.30 4.03 -9.87
N LEU A 93 -0.16 3.40 -10.14
CA LEU A 93 0.23 2.97 -11.49
C LEU A 93 -0.73 1.92 -12.06
N LEU A 94 -1.15 0.94 -11.25
CA LEU A 94 -2.12 -0.07 -11.66
C LEU A 94 -3.47 0.55 -12.02
N ILE A 95 -3.90 1.57 -11.30
CA ILE A 95 -5.11 2.35 -11.58
C ILE A 95 -4.96 3.06 -12.94
N ILE A 96 -3.89 3.85 -13.13
CA ILE A 96 -3.64 4.56 -14.38
C ILE A 96 -3.63 3.60 -15.57
N MET A 97 -2.88 2.51 -15.48
CA MET A 97 -2.81 1.50 -16.54
C MET A 97 -4.18 0.89 -16.85
N SER A 98 -4.97 0.57 -15.81
CA SER A 98 -6.32 0.03 -15.98
C SER A 98 -7.21 1.01 -16.77
N TYR A 99 -7.20 2.29 -16.41
CA TYR A 99 -7.99 3.32 -17.09
C TYR A 99 -7.49 3.62 -18.50
N ALA A 100 -6.17 3.65 -18.72
CA ALA A 100 -5.59 3.82 -20.05
C ALA A 100 -6.06 2.72 -21.02
N ARG A 101 -6.11 1.46 -20.56
CA ARG A 101 -6.63 0.34 -21.36
C ARG A 101 -8.13 0.46 -21.63
N ILE A 102 -8.91 0.91 -20.66
CA ILE A 102 -10.36 1.16 -20.84
C ILE A 102 -10.56 2.21 -21.96
N VAL A 103 -9.88 3.35 -21.87
CA VAL A 103 -9.96 4.42 -22.88
C VAL A 103 -9.53 3.91 -24.26
N SER A 104 -8.42 3.16 -24.32
CA SER A 104 -7.96 2.57 -25.59
C SER A 104 -8.98 1.58 -26.18
N SER A 105 -9.69 0.81 -25.33
CA SER A 105 -10.74 -0.11 -25.78
C SER A 105 -11.93 0.64 -26.36
N ILE A 106 -12.34 1.76 -25.76
CA ILE A 106 -13.44 2.61 -26.25
C ILE A 106 -13.08 3.23 -27.60
N LEU A 107 -11.86 3.77 -27.74
CA LEU A 107 -11.39 4.40 -28.98
C LEU A 107 -11.25 3.43 -30.16
N LYS A 108 -11.15 2.12 -29.89
CA LYS A 108 -11.03 1.07 -30.93
C LYS A 108 -12.38 0.57 -31.44
N VAL A 109 -13.50 0.94 -30.80
CA VAL A 109 -14.83 0.61 -31.32
C VAL A 109 -15.08 1.51 -32.54
N PRO A 110 -15.20 0.95 -33.76
CA PRO A 110 -15.51 1.76 -34.93
C PRO A 110 -16.89 2.38 -34.75
N SER A 111 -17.02 3.66 -35.10
CA SER A 111 -18.31 4.38 -35.19
C SER A 111 -19.21 3.78 -36.26
#